data_AF-A0A9W6QTA1-F1
#
_entry.id   AF-A0A9W6QTA1-F1
#
_cell.length_a   1.000
_cell.length_b   1.000
_cell.length_c   1.000
_cell.angle_alpha   90.00
_cell.angle_beta   90.00
_cell.angle_gamma   90.00
#
_symmetry.space_group_name_H-M   'P 1'
#
loop_
_entity.id
_entity.type
_entity.pdbx_description
1 polymer ?
#
loop_
_entity_poly.entity_id
_entity_poly.type
_entity_poly.pdbx_seq_one_letter_code
_entity_poly.pdbx_strand_id
1 'polypeptide(L)'
;MNRFCGLGKLLVTAGETAQQPITSSDPVELKRQFLDVTGRLVGVLDAALADLRALRPSPAPEVDPLIRQLTEAFAESRASIATARDDVRAVETLTVEVFSAAAQRLTTALGGLERAVKLLKAAQLPPALVAATDAAPNCR
;
A
#
# COMPACT_ATOMS: atom_id res chain seq x y z
N MET A 1 -5.70 4.15 18.32
CA MET A 1 -6.29 5.06 17.32
C MET A 1 -5.25 5.85 16.52
N ASN A 2 -4.21 6.41 17.14
CA ASN A 2 -3.16 7.13 16.39
C ASN A 2 -2.57 6.33 15.20
N ARG A 3 -2.30 5.03 15.36
CA ARG A 3 -1.79 4.18 14.27
C ARG A 3 -2.81 3.92 13.15
N PHE A 4 -4.11 3.86 13.47
CA PHE A 4 -5.17 3.72 12.46
C PHE A 4 -5.25 4.95 11.54
N CYS A 5 -5.09 6.14 12.10
CA CYS A 5 -5.12 7.38 11.31
C CYS A 5 -3.79 7.65 10.58
N GLY A 6 -2.66 7.22 11.14
CA GLY A 6 -1.38 7.16 10.45
C GLY A 6 -1.45 6.29 9.18
N LEU A 7 -2.05 5.09 9.30
CA LEU A 7 -2.30 4.20 8.17
C LEU A 7 -3.14 4.87 7.07
N GLY A 8 -4.17 5.64 7.44
CA GLY A 8 -4.97 6.40 6.48
C GLY A 8 -4.16 7.41 5.66
N LYS A 9 -3.24 8.14 6.31
CA LYS A 9 -2.33 9.08 5.62
C LYS A 9 -1.36 8.34 4.69
N LEU A 10 -0.80 7.21 5.14
CA LEU A 10 0.07 6.37 4.32
C LEU A 10 -0.65 5.84 3.06
N LEU A 11 -1.92 5.46 3.19
CA LEU A 11 -2.73 5.03 2.06
C LEU A 11 -2.99 6.15 1.04
N VAL A 12 -3.23 7.39 1.50
CA VAL A 12 -3.35 8.56 0.62
C VAL A 12 -2.03 8.80 -0.11
N THR A 13 -0.90 8.80 0.61
CA THR A 13 0.43 8.94 0.00
C THR A 13 0.74 7.82 -1.00
N ALA A 14 0.33 6.58 -0.73
CA ALA A 14 0.45 5.48 -1.68
C ALA A 14 -0.37 5.74 -2.95
N GLY A 15 -1.60 6.24 -2.80
CA GLY A 15 -2.46 6.63 -3.92
C GLY A 15 -1.86 7.75 -4.78
N GLU A 16 -1.37 8.82 -4.15
CA GLU A 16 -0.71 9.94 -4.84
C GLU A 16 0.58 9.49 -5.54
N THR A 17 1.36 8.62 -4.91
CA THR A 17 2.59 8.06 -5.50
C THR A 17 2.29 7.17 -6.71
N ALA A 18 1.24 6.35 -6.62
CA ALA A 18 0.82 5.47 -7.71
C ALA A 18 0.27 6.25 -8.93
N GLN A 19 -0.20 7.48 -8.73
CA GLN A 19 -0.71 8.36 -9.79
C GLN A 19 0.39 9.20 -10.47
N GLN A 20 1.64 9.11 -10.02
CA GLN A 20 2.73 9.85 -10.68
C GLN A 20 2.89 9.36 -12.12
N PRO A 21 2.68 10.23 -13.12
CA PRO A 21 2.68 9.82 -14.50
C PRO A 21 4.09 9.42 -14.92
N ILE A 22 4.20 8.24 -15.50
CA ILE A 22 5.39 7.78 -16.20
C ILE A 22 5.30 8.36 -17.62
N THR A 23 6.11 9.37 -17.93
CA THR A 23 5.95 10.20 -19.13
C THR A 23 7.07 10.06 -20.15
N SER A 24 8.14 9.33 -19.81
CA SER A 24 9.29 9.18 -20.69
C SER A 24 9.14 8.00 -21.65
N SER A 25 9.53 8.19 -22.91
CA SER A 25 9.72 7.13 -23.90
C SER A 25 11.17 6.62 -23.96
N ASP A 26 12.11 7.25 -23.24
CA ASP A 26 13.48 6.76 -23.10
C ASP A 26 13.51 5.57 -22.11
N PRO A 27 13.95 4.37 -22.53
CA PRO A 27 13.99 3.19 -21.68
C PRO A 27 14.79 3.36 -20.38
N VAL A 28 15.85 4.19 -20.38
CA VAL A 28 16.68 4.42 -19.19
C VAL A 28 15.91 5.24 -18.16
N GLU A 29 15.34 6.36 -18.60
CA GLU A 29 14.52 7.22 -17.75
C GLU A 29 13.24 6.50 -17.29
N LEU A 30 12.60 5.74 -18.18
CA LEU A 30 11.42 4.93 -17.89
C LEU A 30 11.69 3.93 -16.76
N LYS A 31 12.81 3.20 -16.86
CA LYS A 31 13.26 2.27 -15.83
C LYS A 31 13.49 2.96 -14.50
N ARG A 32 14.16 4.13 -14.51
CA ARG A 32 14.41 4.92 -13.29
C ARG A 32 13.11 5.32 -12.62
N GLN A 33 12.17 5.91 -13.37
CA GLN A 33 10.87 6.35 -12.85
C GLN A 33 10.09 5.19 -12.24
N PHE A 34 10.05 4.05 -12.93
CA PHE A 34 9.38 2.85 -12.41
C PHE A 34 9.99 2.36 -11.09
N LEU A 35 11.33 2.30 -11.01
CA LEU A 35 12.03 1.88 -9.80
C LEU A 35 11.82 2.85 -8.63
N ASP A 36 11.76 4.15 -8.89
CA ASP A 36 11.49 5.17 -7.87
C ASP A 36 10.07 5.05 -7.32
N VAL A 37 9.07 4.96 -8.21
CA VAL A 37 7.65 4.81 -7.82
C VAL A 37 7.44 3.53 -7.01
N THR A 38 7.90 2.40 -7.53
CA THR A 38 7.75 1.10 -6.83
C THR A 38 8.58 1.04 -5.54
N GLY A 39 9.75 1.67 -5.49
CA GLY A 39 10.55 1.82 -4.28
C GLY A 39 9.82 2.58 -3.18
N ARG A 40 9.23 3.73 -3.51
CA ARG A 40 8.41 4.52 -2.57
C ARG A 40 7.18 3.75 -2.10
N LEU A 41 6.46 3.09 -3.02
CA LEU A 41 5.29 2.28 -2.68
C LEU A 41 5.63 1.14 -1.71
N VAL A 42 6.73 0.42 -1.93
CA VAL A 42 7.20 -0.61 -1.00
C VAL A 42 7.50 -0.01 0.38
N GLY A 43 8.18 1.13 0.45
CA GLY A 43 8.47 1.81 1.72
C GLY A 43 7.20 2.22 2.48
N VAL A 44 6.21 2.78 1.78
CA VAL A 44 4.92 3.14 2.38
C VAL A 44 4.17 1.91 2.89
N LEU A 45 4.17 0.81 2.12
CA LEU A 45 3.53 -0.44 2.53
C LEU A 45 4.24 -1.12 3.70
N ASP A 46 5.57 -1.04 3.78
CA ASP A 46 6.33 -1.56 4.91
C ASP A 46 5.97 -0.80 6.21
N ALA A 47 5.82 0.53 6.15
CA ALA A 47 5.34 1.33 7.28
C ALA A 47 3.90 0.99 7.67
N ALA A 48 2.99 0.88 6.68
CA ALA A 48 1.60 0.50 6.91
C ALA A 48 1.46 -0.89 7.55
N LEU A 49 2.25 -1.87 7.10
CA LEU A 49 2.29 -3.22 7.66
C LEU A 49 2.81 -3.22 9.10
N ALA A 50 3.81 -2.41 9.41
CA ALA A 50 4.30 -2.25 10.78
C ALA A 50 3.19 -1.71 11.70
N ASP A 51 2.47 -0.68 11.25
CA ASP A 51 1.34 -0.13 12.02
C ASP A 51 0.21 -1.15 12.20
N LEU A 52 -0.19 -1.87 11.15
CA LEU A 52 -1.23 -2.90 11.21
C LEU A 52 -0.89 -4.04 12.18
N ARG A 53 0.35 -4.54 12.14
CA ARG A 53 0.81 -5.59 13.06
C ARG A 53 0.80 -5.10 14.50
N ALA A 54 1.16 -3.84 14.71
CA ALA A 54 1.23 -3.24 16.03
C ALA A 54 -0.12 -2.76 16.58
N LEU A 55 -1.22 -2.99 15.84
CA LEU A 55 -2.59 -2.84 16.33
C LEU A 55 -3.12 -4.12 17.01
N ARG A 56 -2.37 -5.22 16.98
CA ARG A 56 -2.74 -6.49 17.63
C ARG A 56 -1.92 -6.76 18.90
N PRO A 57 -2.53 -7.30 19.97
CA PRO A 57 -3.98 -7.50 20.12
C PRO A 57 -4.71 -6.15 20.22
N SER A 58 -5.86 -6.04 19.56
CA SER A 58 -6.67 -4.83 19.60
C SER A 58 -7.38 -4.70 20.96
N PRO A 59 -7.54 -3.48 21.51
CA PRO A 59 -8.43 -3.24 22.65
C PRO A 59 -9.91 -3.54 22.35
N ALA A 60 -10.25 -3.73 21.07
CA ALA A 60 -11.52 -4.27 20.59
C ALA A 60 -11.24 -5.57 19.81
N PRO A 61 -11.25 -6.75 20.47
CA PRO A 61 -10.88 -8.03 19.84
C PRO A 61 -11.74 -8.39 18.63
N GLU A 62 -12.97 -7.89 18.55
CA GLU A 62 -13.87 -8.07 17.42
C GLU A 62 -13.32 -7.49 16.09
N VAL A 63 -12.35 -6.57 16.14
CA VAL A 63 -11.70 -6.04 14.93
C VAL A 63 -10.39 -6.76 14.56
N ASP A 64 -9.88 -7.68 15.40
CA ASP A 64 -8.66 -8.45 15.09
C ASP A 64 -8.76 -9.25 13.78
N PRO A 65 -9.90 -9.88 13.44
CA PRO A 65 -10.06 -10.56 12.14
C PRO A 65 -9.89 -9.61 10.96
N LEU A 66 -10.43 -8.39 11.06
CA LEU A 66 -10.30 -7.36 10.03
C LEU A 66 -8.85 -6.86 9.92
N ILE A 67 -8.19 -6.59 11.04
CA ILE A 67 -6.77 -6.18 11.06
C ILE A 67 -5.89 -7.25 10.40
N ARG A 68 -6.16 -8.54 10.68
CA ARG A 68 -5.45 -9.65 10.03
C ARG A 68 -5.67 -9.66 8.51
N GLN A 69 -6.92 -9.57 8.05
CA GLN A 69 -7.23 -9.54 6.61
C GLN A 69 -6.54 -8.37 5.90
N LEU A 70 -6.52 -7.19 6.52
CA LEU A 70 -5.81 -6.02 5.99
C LEU A 70 -4.30 -6.25 5.96
N THR A 71 -3.72 -6.84 7.01
CA THR A 71 -2.29 -7.16 7.06
C THR A 71 -1.91 -8.11 5.94
N GLU A 72 -2.72 -9.14 5.68
CA GLU A 72 -2.51 -10.11 4.61
C GLU A 72 -2.58 -9.43 3.22
N ALA A 73 -3.64 -8.66 2.96
CA ALA A 73 -3.81 -7.96 1.68
C ALA A 73 -2.67 -6.95 1.40
N PHE A 74 -2.21 -6.22 2.42
CA PHE A 74 -1.08 -5.31 2.27
C PHE A 74 0.23 -6.06 2.05
N ALA A 75 0.43 -7.21 2.70
CA ALA A 75 1.62 -8.02 2.54
C ALA A 75 1.72 -8.62 1.14
N GLU A 76 0.61 -9.15 0.61
CA GLU A 76 0.51 -9.64 -0.76
C GLU A 76 0.81 -8.54 -1.78
N SER A 77 0.21 -7.37 -1.60
CA SER A 77 0.40 -6.24 -2.49
C SER A 77 1.85 -5.72 -2.45
N ARG A 78 2.43 -5.62 -1.25
CA ARG A 78 3.84 -5.26 -1.06
C ARG A 78 4.76 -6.25 -1.75
N ALA A 79 4.53 -7.55 -1.59
CA ALA A 79 5.32 -8.58 -2.24
C ALA A 79 5.24 -8.47 -3.77
N SER A 80 4.04 -8.30 -4.31
CA SER A 80 3.82 -8.14 -5.74
C SER A 80 4.55 -6.91 -6.31
N ILE A 81 4.47 -5.76 -5.64
CA ILE A 81 5.17 -4.53 -6.07
C ILE A 81 6.69 -4.71 -5.96
N ALA A 82 7.18 -5.36 -4.90
CA ALA A 82 8.60 -5.65 -4.75
C ALA A 82 9.12 -6.56 -5.87
N THR A 83 8.37 -7.61 -6.24
CA THR A 83 8.71 -8.46 -7.39
C THR A 83 8.75 -7.66 -8.69
N ALA A 84 7.74 -6.83 -8.97
CA ALA A 84 7.73 -6.01 -10.19
C ALA A 84 8.94 -5.06 -10.26
N ARG A 85 9.31 -4.44 -9.13
CA ARG A 85 10.51 -3.60 -9.00
C ARG A 85 11.79 -4.41 -9.28
N ASP A 86 11.89 -5.59 -8.67
CA ASP A 86 13.10 -6.39 -8.72
C ASP A 86 13.29 -7.01 -10.12
N ASP A 87 12.21 -7.39 -10.82
CA ASP A 87 12.20 -7.81 -12.23
C ASP A 87 12.77 -6.69 -13.14
N VAL A 88 12.29 -5.45 -12.97
CA VAL A 88 12.77 -4.28 -13.72
C VAL A 88 14.20 -3.91 -13.35
N ARG A 89 14.59 -4.10 -12.09
CA ARG A 89 15.95 -3.81 -11.61
C ARG A 89 16.98 -4.77 -12.19
N ALA A 90 16.62 -6.05 -12.35
CA ALA A 90 17.54 -7.12 -12.73
C ALA A 90 18.00 -7.05 -14.19
N VAL A 91 17.22 -6.44 -15.09
CA VAL A 91 17.58 -6.32 -16.51
C VAL A 91 18.51 -5.14 -16.74
N GLU A 92 19.51 -5.25 -17.62
CA GLU A 92 20.38 -4.10 -17.95
C GLU A 92 19.61 -3.03 -18.73
N THR A 93 18.97 -3.44 -19.83
CA THR A 93 18.10 -2.61 -20.67
C THR A 93 16.64 -2.99 -20.45
N LEU A 94 15.78 -1.99 -20.27
CA LEU A 94 14.35 -2.20 -20.10
C LEU A 94 13.70 -2.51 -21.46
N THR A 95 13.17 -3.72 -21.62
CA THR A 95 12.37 -4.09 -22.79
C THR A 95 10.89 -3.83 -22.56
N VAL A 96 10.12 -3.77 -23.64
CA VAL A 96 8.66 -3.58 -23.60
C VAL A 96 7.97 -4.71 -22.85
N GLU A 97 8.43 -5.96 -23.04
CA GLU A 97 7.88 -7.15 -22.40
C GLU A 97 8.06 -7.09 -20.88
N VAL A 98 9.29 -6.77 -20.43
CA VAL A 98 9.63 -6.66 -19.00
C VAL A 98 8.83 -5.54 -18.36
N PHE A 99 8.78 -4.37 -19.01
CA PHE A 99 8.02 -3.23 -18.50
C PHE A 99 6.52 -3.53 -18.43
N SER A 100 5.94 -4.13 -19.47
CA SER A 100 4.50 -4.45 -19.51
C SER A 100 4.12 -5.46 -18.44
N ALA A 101 4.93 -6.50 -18.24
CA ALA A 101 4.72 -7.49 -17.18
C ALA A 101 4.78 -6.85 -15.78
N ALA A 102 5.78 -5.99 -15.56
CA ALA A 102 5.95 -5.29 -14.29
C ALA A 102 4.80 -4.29 -14.02
N ALA A 103 4.37 -3.53 -15.04
CA ALA A 103 3.26 -2.60 -14.96
C ALA A 103 1.92 -3.31 -14.69
N GLN A 104 1.68 -4.46 -15.32
CA GLN A 104 0.49 -5.28 -15.07
C GLN A 104 0.46 -5.80 -13.62
N ARG A 105 1.62 -6.23 -13.11
CA ARG A 105 1.77 -6.70 -11.72
C ARG A 105 1.53 -5.58 -10.73
N LEU A 106 2.09 -4.39 -10.97
CA LEU A 106 1.84 -3.18 -10.19
C LEU A 106 0.35 -2.82 -10.17
N THR A 107 -0.30 -2.78 -11.34
CA THR A 107 -1.74 -2.47 -11.47
C THR A 107 -2.60 -3.45 -10.69
N THR A 108 -2.30 -4.74 -10.79
CA THR A 108 -3.00 -5.81 -10.05
C THR A 108 -2.84 -5.65 -8.54
N ALA A 109 -1.62 -5.34 -8.08
CA ALA A 109 -1.35 -5.10 -6.66
C ALA A 109 -2.12 -3.88 -6.12
N LEU A 110 -2.14 -2.79 -6.88
CA LEU A 110 -2.88 -1.57 -6.51
C LEU A 110 -4.40 -1.82 -6.45
N GLY A 111 -4.97 -2.60 -7.39
CA GLY A 111 -6.37 -3.01 -7.34
C GLY A 111 -6.70 -3.93 -6.14
N GLY A 112 -5.73 -4.72 -5.68
CA GLY A 112 -5.83 -5.46 -4.41
C GLY A 112 -5.93 -4.54 -3.20
N LEU A 113 -5.00 -3.57 -3.09
CA LEU A 113 -5.00 -2.57 -2.03
C LEU A 113 -6.29 -1.75 -2.00
N GLU A 114 -6.76 -1.28 -3.16
CA GLU A 114 -7.98 -0.47 -3.24
C GLU A 114 -9.19 -1.23 -2.69
N ARG A 115 -9.32 -2.52 -3.01
CA ARG A 115 -10.39 -3.38 -2.47
C ARG A 115 -10.26 -3.56 -0.96
N ALA A 116 -9.04 -3.79 -0.45
CA ALA A 116 -8.80 -3.91 0.98
C ALA A 116 -9.19 -2.62 1.73
N VAL A 117 -8.85 -1.45 1.19
CA VAL A 117 -9.22 -0.16 1.76
C VAL A 117 -10.73 0.07 1.72
N LYS A 118 -11.40 -0.31 0.63
CA LYS A 118 -12.87 -0.23 0.52
C LYS A 118 -13.56 -1.12 1.56
N LEU A 119 -13.04 -2.33 1.81
CA LEU A 119 -13.55 -3.22 2.86
C LEU A 119 -13.39 -2.60 4.25
N LEU A 120 -12.24 -1.96 4.54
CA LEU A 120 -12.05 -1.24 5.80
C LEU A 120 -13.06 -0.09 5.96
N LYS A 121 -13.32 0.70 4.91
CA LYS A 121 -14.32 1.78 4.95
C LYS A 121 -15.74 1.28 5.15
N ALA A 122 -16.06 0.09 4.62
CA ALA A 122 -17.37 -0.53 4.76
C ALA A 122 -17.55 -1.26 6.10
N ALA A 123 -16.46 -1.56 6.81
CA ALA A 123 -16.52 -2.22 8.10
C ALA A 123 -17.14 -1.29 9.15
N GLN A 124 -18.17 -1.77 9.83
CA GLN A 124 -18.73 -1.07 10.99
C GLN A 124 -17.74 -1.22 12.15
N LEU A 125 -17.03 -0.14 12.47
CA LEU A 125 -16.18 -0.10 13.64
C LEU A 125 -17.05 -0.03 14.91
N PRO A 126 -16.65 -0.71 16.00
CA PRO A 126 -17.33 -0.59 17.28
C PRO A 126 -17.42 0.87 17.73
N PRO A 127 -18.52 1.30 18.38
CA PRO A 127 -18.70 2.69 18.82
C PRO A 127 -17.55 3.21 19.70
N ALA A 128 -16.93 2.33 20.50
CA ALA A 128 -15.78 2.66 21.32
C ALA A 128 -14.54 3.06 20.50
N LEU A 129 -14.33 2.43 19.33
CA LEU A 129 -13.28 2.83 18.40
C LEU A 129 -13.66 4.11 17.67
N VAL A 130 -14.91 4.26 17.25
CA VAL A 130 -15.39 5.50 16.60
C VAL A 130 -15.19 6.71 17.52
N ALA A 131 -15.58 6.62 18.79
CA ALA A 131 -15.41 7.69 19.77
C ALA A 131 -13.93 8.03 20.04
N ALA A 132 -13.04 7.03 20.01
CA ALA A 132 -11.61 7.24 20.18
C ALA A 132 -10.96 8.00 19.01
N THR A 133 -11.59 8.02 17.83
CA THR A 133 -11.13 8.78 16.64
C THR A 133 -11.17 10.28 16.91
N ASP A 134 -12.24 10.79 17.53
CA ASP A 134 -12.40 12.22 17.84
C ASP A 134 -11.41 12.72 18.90
N ALA A 135 -10.90 11.82 19.74
CA ALA A 135 -9.93 12.10 20.78
C ALA A 135 -8.46 11.98 20.32
N ALA A 136 -8.20 11.40 19.15
CA ALA A 136 -6.86 11.17 18.65
C ALA A 136 -6.38 12.36 17.78
N PRO A 137 -5.33 13.11 18.21
CA PRO A 137 -4.96 14.37 17.57
C PRO A 137 -4.47 14.23 16.12
N ASN A 138 -4.07 13.04 15.70
CA ASN A 138 -3.64 12.76 14.32
C ASN A 138 -4.74 12.18 13.43
N CYS A 139 -5.96 12.04 13.96
CA CYS A 139 -7.17 11.64 13.25
C CYS A 139 -8.05 12.83 12.80
N ARG A 140 -7.68 14.04 13.21
CA ARG A 140 -8.25 15.31 12.72
C ARG A 140 -7.39 15.88 11.59
#